data_AF-A0A7Y5RQZ8-F1
#
_entry.id   AF-A0A7Y5RQZ8-F1
#
_cell.length_a   1.000
_cell.length_b   1.000
_cell.length_c   1.000
_cell.angle_alpha   90.00
_cell.angle_beta   90.00
_cell.angle_gamma   90.00
#
_symmetry.space_group_name_H-M   'P 1'
#
loop_
_entity.id
_entity.type
_entity.pdbx_description
1 polymer ?
#
loop_
_entity_poly.entity_id
_entity_poly.type
_entity_poly.pdbx_seq_one_letter_code
_entity_poly.pdbx_strand_id
1 'polypeptide(L)'
;MSKRVVLLFGVEHAAFARRCAQGANVVGVVFERRSLQVRMNMLTTRLRRLGTWTVLGQLGHRVYRRLLRGCIRGSEETGKGTFPEALMVGDINGDEVVAFLRKHQPDAVAVYGTSLLRKPLLEALPKDNYNIHTGLTQYYRGVCSSFWALYEDHPERLGVTIHRLSPGIDTGEIVLMAQPPGNMV
;
A
#
# COMPACT_ATOMS: atom_id res chain seq x y z
N MET A 1 -28.44 3.38 1.23
CA MET A 1 -27.67 2.45 2.07
C MET A 1 -26.21 2.89 2.08
N SER A 2 -25.50 2.77 3.20
CA SER A 2 -24.07 3.08 3.27
C SER A 2 -23.27 2.01 2.52
N LYS A 3 -22.37 2.41 1.60
CA LYS A 3 -21.51 1.48 0.87
C LYS A 3 -20.69 0.61 1.82
N ARG A 4 -20.64 -0.69 1.55
CA ARG A 4 -19.85 -1.70 2.28
C ARG A 4 -18.42 -1.68 1.74
N VAL A 5 -17.45 -1.47 2.63
CA VAL A 5 -16.05 -1.33 2.24
C VAL A 5 -15.22 -2.49 2.77
N VAL A 6 -14.36 -3.07 1.92
CA VAL A 6 -13.27 -3.97 2.35
C VAL A 6 -11.93 -3.28 2.13
N LEU A 7 -11.04 -3.41 3.12
CA LEU A 7 -9.69 -2.88 3.07
C LEU A 7 -8.68 -3.99 2.77
N LEU A 8 -7.76 -3.78 1.83
CA LEU A 8 -6.61 -4.68 1.57
C LEU A 8 -5.31 -3.95 1.88
N PHE A 9 -4.73 -4.19 3.06
CA PHE A 9 -3.64 -3.35 3.61
C PHE A 9 -2.40 -4.17 3.93
N GLY A 10 -1.22 -3.57 3.82
CA GLY A 10 -0.01 -4.12 4.46
C GLY A 10 -0.12 -4.06 5.98
N VAL A 11 0.36 -5.09 6.71
CA VAL A 11 0.27 -5.14 8.18
C VAL A 11 0.93 -3.94 8.88
N GLU A 12 1.97 -3.37 8.27
CA GLU A 12 2.68 -2.16 8.75
C GLU A 12 1.77 -0.90 8.76
N HIS A 13 0.61 -0.97 8.13
CA HIS A 13 -0.34 0.14 7.99
C HIS A 13 -1.65 -0.10 8.75
N ALA A 14 -1.65 -0.99 9.75
CA ALA A 14 -2.82 -1.30 10.56
C ALA A 14 -3.43 -0.06 11.24
N ALA A 15 -2.61 0.87 11.72
CA ALA A 15 -3.10 2.12 12.31
C ALA A 15 -3.90 2.97 11.31
N PHE A 16 -3.44 3.05 10.06
CA PHE A 16 -4.15 3.76 9.00
C PHE A 16 -5.45 3.05 8.63
N ALA A 17 -5.44 1.71 8.51
CA ALA A 17 -6.66 0.92 8.28
C ALA A 17 -7.72 1.20 9.37
N ARG A 18 -7.31 1.25 10.65
CA ARG A 18 -8.21 1.58 11.76
C ARG A 18 -8.75 3.00 11.67
N ARG A 19 -7.97 3.97 11.18
CA ARG A 19 -8.46 5.33 10.92
C ARG A 19 -9.51 5.34 9.80
N CYS A 20 -9.30 4.57 8.72
CA CYS A 20 -10.30 4.42 7.66
C CYS A 20 -11.63 3.83 8.18
N ALA A 21 -11.56 2.85 9.09
CA ALA A 21 -12.75 2.21 9.68
C ALA A 21 -13.61 3.15 10.54
N GLN A 22 -13.09 4.32 10.95
CA GLN A 22 -13.89 5.33 11.65
C GLN A 22 -14.75 6.18 10.71
N GLY A 23 -14.33 6.32 9.45
CA GLY A 23 -14.97 7.20 8.47
C GLY A 23 -15.77 6.47 7.38
N ALA A 24 -15.76 5.15 7.37
CA ALA A 24 -16.44 4.33 6.37
C ALA A 24 -17.05 3.08 7.01
N ASN A 25 -18.11 2.54 6.39
CA ASN A 25 -18.71 1.28 6.77
C ASN A 25 -17.82 0.11 6.31
N VAL A 26 -16.73 -0.12 7.04
CA VAL A 26 -15.76 -1.19 6.80
C VAL A 26 -16.32 -2.50 7.33
N VAL A 27 -16.63 -3.43 6.43
CA VAL A 27 -17.20 -4.74 6.77
C VAL A 27 -16.13 -5.81 6.99
N GLY A 28 -14.89 -5.55 6.58
CA GLY A 28 -13.76 -6.44 6.76
C GLY A 28 -12.43 -5.84 6.29
N VAL A 29 -11.33 -6.40 6.79
CA VAL A 29 -9.96 -6.04 6.38
C VAL A 29 -9.12 -7.29 6.11
N VAL A 30 -8.31 -7.24 5.08
CA VAL A 30 -7.25 -8.21 4.80
C VAL A 30 -5.91 -7.53 5.05
N PHE A 31 -5.09 -8.12 5.91
CA PHE A 31 -3.73 -7.68 6.17
C PHE A 31 -2.71 -8.62 5.54
N GLU A 32 -1.90 -8.08 4.63
CA GLU A 32 -0.77 -8.80 4.08
C GLU A 32 0.45 -8.69 5.01
N ARG A 33 0.93 -9.84 5.49
CA ARG A 33 2.27 -10.00 6.03
C ARG A 33 3.04 -10.94 5.11
N ARG A 34 3.79 -10.37 4.17
CA ARG A 34 4.51 -11.12 3.12
C ARG A 34 5.25 -12.34 3.68
N SER A 35 4.89 -13.51 3.18
CA SER A 35 5.50 -14.78 3.56
C SER A 35 6.98 -14.83 3.22
N LEU A 36 7.72 -15.74 3.86
CA LEU A 36 9.13 -15.96 3.53
C LEU A 36 9.31 -16.32 2.05
N GLN A 37 8.40 -17.12 1.49
CA GLN A 37 8.43 -17.50 0.08
C GLN A 37 8.32 -16.29 -0.84
N VAL A 38 7.34 -15.40 -0.61
CA VAL A 38 7.17 -14.16 -1.40
C VAL A 38 8.42 -13.28 -1.29
N ARG A 39 8.98 -13.13 -0.09
CA ARG A 39 10.21 -12.36 0.13
C ARG A 39 11.41 -12.95 -0.61
N MET A 40 11.56 -14.28 -0.63
CA MET A 40 12.61 -14.95 -1.40
C MET A 40 12.43 -14.73 -2.90
N ASN A 41 11.21 -14.87 -3.43
CA ASN A 41 10.91 -14.60 -4.84
C ASN A 41 11.22 -13.15 -5.24
N MET A 42 10.95 -12.18 -4.37
CA MET A 42 11.33 -10.79 -4.59
C MET A 42 12.86 -10.61 -4.61
N LEU A 43 13.58 -11.29 -3.72
CA LEU A 43 15.04 -11.22 -3.66
C LEU A 43 15.67 -11.83 -4.91
N THR A 44 15.21 -13.01 -5.34
CA THR A 44 15.70 -13.67 -6.56
C THR A 44 15.43 -12.81 -7.80
N THR A 45 14.24 -12.21 -7.90
CA THR A 45 13.90 -11.27 -8.97
C THR A 45 14.83 -10.05 -8.96
N ARG A 46 15.12 -9.49 -7.78
CA ARG A 46 16.04 -8.35 -7.64
C ARG A 46 17.47 -8.72 -8.01
N LEU A 47 17.97 -9.87 -7.58
CA LEU A 47 19.31 -10.34 -7.94
C LEU A 47 19.46 -10.48 -9.46
N ARG A 48 18.44 -11.04 -10.13
CA ARG A 48 18.41 -11.17 -11.59
C ARG A 48 18.38 -9.82 -12.32
N ARG A 49 17.69 -8.81 -11.78
CA ARG A 49 17.50 -7.51 -12.44
C ARG A 49 18.58 -6.48 -12.12
N LEU A 50 19.11 -6.48 -10.90
CA LEU A 50 19.98 -5.41 -10.38
C LEU A 50 21.42 -5.88 -10.11
N GLY A 51 21.66 -7.20 -10.14
CA GLY A 51 22.94 -7.79 -9.80
C GLY A 51 23.22 -7.89 -8.30
N THR A 52 24.19 -8.72 -7.95
CA THR A 52 24.53 -9.07 -6.56
C THR A 52 24.98 -7.87 -5.74
N TRP A 53 25.85 -7.02 -6.28
CA TRP A 53 26.42 -5.88 -5.56
C TRP A 53 25.36 -4.86 -5.13
N THR A 54 24.42 -4.53 -6.03
CA THR A 54 23.30 -3.64 -5.72
C THR A 54 22.42 -4.22 -4.62
N VAL A 55 22.13 -5.51 -4.67
CA VAL A 55 21.30 -6.19 -3.65
C VAL A 55 22.01 -6.23 -2.30
N LEU A 56 23.31 -6.52 -2.27
CA LEU A 56 24.11 -6.46 -1.04
C LEU A 56 24.10 -5.05 -0.44
N GLY A 57 24.27 -4.00 -1.27
CA GLY A 57 24.13 -2.62 -0.83
C GLY A 57 22.76 -2.30 -0.23
N GLN A 58 21.67 -2.79 -0.83
CA GLN A 58 20.32 -2.64 -0.30
C GLN A 58 20.13 -3.35 1.06
N LEU A 59 20.73 -4.53 1.23
CA LEU A 59 20.71 -5.25 2.52
C LEU A 59 21.53 -4.49 3.56
N GLY A 60 22.72 -4.01 3.21
CA GLY A 60 23.58 -3.17 4.05
C GLY A 60 22.85 -1.91 4.50
N HIS A 61 22.19 -1.20 3.59
CA HIS A 61 21.39 0.00 3.92
C HIS A 61 20.27 -0.31 4.91
N ARG A 62 19.61 -1.47 4.82
CA ARG A 62 18.59 -1.87 5.80
C ARG A 62 19.19 -2.10 7.19
N VAL A 63 20.37 -2.71 7.27
CA VAL A 63 21.09 -2.90 8.54
C VAL A 63 21.52 -1.55 9.10
N TYR A 64 22.14 -0.70 8.27
CA TYR A 64 22.53 0.66 8.64
C TYR A 64 21.34 1.48 9.18
N ARG A 65 20.21 1.50 8.46
CA ARG A 65 18.99 2.17 8.92
C ARG A 65 18.47 1.58 10.22
N ARG A 66 18.62 0.27 10.45
CA ARG A 66 18.22 -0.38 11.71
C ARG A 66 19.07 0.09 12.89
N LEU A 67 20.36 0.33 12.67
CA LEU A 67 21.27 0.87 13.67
C LEU A 67 20.99 2.36 13.97
N LEU A 68 20.55 3.13 12.97
CA LEU A 68 20.18 4.55 13.12
C LEU A 68 18.76 4.81 13.67
N ARG A 69 18.02 3.78 14.09
CA ARG A 69 16.59 3.88 14.50
C ARG A 69 16.29 4.81 15.67
N GLY A 70 17.29 5.46 16.28
CA GLY A 70 17.10 6.48 17.30
C GLY A 70 16.52 7.81 16.79
N CYS A 71 16.63 8.12 15.49
CA CYS A 71 16.44 9.50 15.00
C CYS A 71 15.08 9.81 14.35
N ILE A 72 14.24 8.81 14.03
CA ILE A 72 12.95 9.04 13.36
C ILE A 72 11.85 8.31 14.14
N ARG A 73 11.29 9.00 15.13
CA ARG A 73 10.03 8.60 15.78
C ARG A 73 8.89 9.29 15.04
N GLY A 74 8.16 8.54 14.21
CA GLY A 74 6.86 9.01 13.74
C GLY A 74 5.89 9.07 14.92
N SER A 75 4.95 10.01 14.92
CA SER A 75 3.86 9.97 15.90
C SER A 75 3.04 8.71 15.62
N GLU A 76 2.94 7.82 16.62
CA GLU A 76 2.01 6.70 16.56
C GLU A 76 0.60 7.25 16.80
N GLU A 77 0.00 7.84 15.76
CA GLU A 77 -1.44 8.01 15.75
C GLU A 77 -2.08 6.62 15.61
N THR A 78 -2.42 6.03 16.76
CA THR A 78 -3.15 4.77 16.82
C THR A 78 -4.59 5.02 16.42
N GLY A 79 -4.94 4.68 15.17
CA GLY A 79 -6.35 4.63 14.75
C GLY A 79 -7.14 3.75 15.72
N LYS A 80 -8.31 4.22 16.16
CA LYS A 80 -9.16 3.52 17.15
C LYS A 80 -10.30 2.71 16.51
N GLY A 81 -10.46 2.75 15.19
CA GLY A 81 -11.49 1.97 14.51
C GLY A 81 -11.26 0.48 14.66
N THR A 82 -12.37 -0.27 14.64
CA THR A 82 -12.39 -1.72 14.66
C THR A 82 -12.98 -2.24 13.36
N PHE A 83 -12.76 -3.52 13.09
CA PHE A 83 -13.30 -4.20 11.92
C PHE A 83 -14.13 -5.39 12.40
N PRO A 84 -15.27 -5.70 11.79
CA PRO A 84 -16.04 -6.90 12.13
C PRO A 84 -15.25 -8.20 11.90
N GLU A 85 -14.39 -8.21 10.88
CA GLU A 85 -13.56 -9.35 10.52
C GLU A 85 -12.19 -8.90 9.99
N ALA A 86 -11.13 -9.61 10.37
CA ALA A 86 -9.78 -9.37 9.92
C ALA A 86 -9.12 -10.68 9.47
N LEU A 87 -8.62 -10.72 8.23
CA LEU A 87 -7.91 -11.85 7.66
C LEU A 87 -6.42 -11.53 7.51
N MET A 88 -5.55 -12.37 8.06
CA MET A 88 -4.09 -12.25 7.88
C MET A 88 -3.64 -13.20 6.77
N VAL A 89 -2.94 -12.68 5.76
CA VAL A 89 -2.45 -13.49 4.61
C VAL A 89 -0.95 -13.33 4.39
N GLY A 90 -0.34 -14.39 3.86
CA GLY A 90 1.06 -14.40 3.44
C GLY A 90 1.31 -13.80 2.06
N ASP A 91 0.30 -13.78 1.20
CA ASP A 91 0.30 -13.20 -0.13
C ASP A 91 -1.07 -12.57 -0.38
N ILE A 92 -1.10 -11.29 -0.78
CA ILE A 92 -2.38 -10.63 -1.08
C ILE A 92 -3.11 -11.28 -2.26
N ASN A 93 -2.39 -12.01 -3.12
CA ASN A 93 -2.96 -12.67 -4.29
C ASN A 93 -3.42 -14.11 -4.03
N GLY A 94 -3.50 -14.54 -2.76
CA GLY A 94 -4.01 -15.85 -2.40
C GLY A 94 -5.52 -15.99 -2.65
N ASP A 95 -5.97 -17.21 -2.92
CA ASP A 95 -7.38 -17.53 -3.18
C ASP A 95 -8.27 -17.19 -1.97
N GLU A 96 -7.71 -17.22 -0.76
CA GLU A 96 -8.40 -16.82 0.47
C GLU A 96 -8.87 -15.36 0.44
N VAL A 97 -8.15 -14.47 -0.27
CA VAL A 97 -8.53 -13.06 -0.40
C VAL A 97 -9.73 -12.91 -1.35
N VAL A 98 -9.76 -13.68 -2.44
CA VAL A 98 -10.91 -13.73 -3.35
C VAL A 98 -12.14 -14.31 -2.63
N ALA A 99 -11.95 -15.38 -1.84
CA ALA A 99 -13.02 -15.95 -1.02
C ALA A 99 -13.54 -14.93 0.01
N PHE A 100 -12.65 -14.15 0.63
CA PHE A 100 -13.01 -13.08 1.55
C PHE A 100 -13.87 -12.01 0.87
N LEU A 101 -13.45 -11.53 -0.32
CA LEU A 101 -14.24 -10.56 -1.09
C LEU A 101 -15.63 -11.11 -1.46
N ARG A 102 -15.70 -12.37 -1.90
CA ARG A 102 -16.98 -13.03 -2.22
C ARG A 102 -17.91 -13.14 -1.01
N LYS A 103 -17.37 -13.49 0.16
CA LYS A 103 -18.11 -13.57 1.43
C LYS A 103 -18.70 -12.22 1.83
N HIS A 104 -17.92 -11.16 1.74
CA HIS A 104 -18.34 -9.84 2.24
C HIS A 104 -19.16 -9.03 1.24
N GLN A 105 -19.13 -9.36 -0.06
CA GLN A 105 -19.82 -8.64 -1.13
C GLN A 105 -19.67 -7.11 -0.98
N PRO A 106 -18.43 -6.58 -0.99
CA PRO A 106 -18.20 -5.15 -0.81
C PRO A 106 -18.67 -4.36 -2.02
N ASP A 107 -19.22 -3.17 -1.77
CA ASP A 107 -19.50 -2.18 -2.81
C ASP A 107 -18.20 -1.50 -3.28
N ALA A 108 -17.21 -1.38 -2.38
CA ALA A 108 -15.92 -0.77 -2.67
C ALA A 108 -14.74 -1.47 -1.97
N VAL A 109 -13.57 -1.42 -2.62
CA VAL A 109 -12.30 -1.90 -2.05
C VAL A 109 -11.26 -0.79 -2.07
N ALA A 110 -10.58 -0.60 -0.94
CA ALA A 110 -9.43 0.29 -0.83
C ALA A 110 -8.16 -0.51 -0.52
N VAL A 111 -7.08 -0.22 -1.25
CA VAL A 111 -5.80 -0.92 -1.19
C VAL A 111 -4.71 0.03 -0.73
N TYR A 112 -3.85 -0.43 0.19
CA TYR A 112 -2.72 0.36 0.67
C TYR A 112 -1.53 -0.49 1.13
N GLY A 113 -0.36 -0.30 0.51
CA GLY A 113 0.90 -0.89 0.97
C GLY A 113 1.01 -2.41 0.81
N THR A 114 0.17 -3.04 0.00
CA THR A 114 0.26 -4.47 -0.34
C THR A 114 1.29 -4.73 -1.44
N SER A 115 1.55 -6.00 -1.76
CA SER A 115 2.18 -6.41 -3.01
C SER A 115 1.30 -6.04 -4.21
N LEU A 116 1.87 -6.03 -5.42
CA LEU A 116 1.13 -5.78 -6.66
C LEU A 116 0.03 -6.83 -6.84
N LEU A 117 -1.21 -6.36 -7.04
CA LEU A 117 -2.37 -7.21 -7.27
C LEU A 117 -2.29 -7.83 -8.68
N ARG A 118 -2.62 -9.11 -8.78
CA ARG A 118 -2.60 -9.90 -10.01
C ARG A 118 -4.02 -10.12 -10.53
N LYS A 119 -4.08 -10.52 -11.80
CA LYS A 119 -5.31 -10.69 -12.58
C LYS A 119 -6.46 -11.40 -11.82
N PRO A 120 -6.26 -12.56 -11.16
CA PRO A 120 -7.37 -13.24 -10.47
C PRO A 120 -8.02 -12.39 -9.38
N LEU A 121 -7.21 -11.65 -8.61
CA LEU A 121 -7.74 -10.75 -7.59
C LEU A 121 -8.32 -9.49 -8.21
N LEU A 122 -7.66 -8.89 -9.21
CA LEU A 122 -8.16 -7.70 -9.92
C LEU A 122 -9.56 -7.93 -10.51
N GLU A 123 -9.81 -9.13 -11.07
CA GLU A 123 -11.09 -9.53 -11.63
C GLU A 123 -12.18 -9.77 -10.58
N ALA A 124 -11.80 -10.03 -9.32
CA ALA A 124 -12.72 -10.23 -8.20
C ALA A 124 -13.10 -8.92 -7.49
N LEU A 125 -12.45 -7.79 -7.82
CA LEU A 125 -12.73 -6.50 -7.19
C LEU A 125 -14.07 -5.92 -7.68
N PRO A 126 -14.79 -5.17 -6.84
CA PRO A 126 -15.96 -4.42 -7.28
C PRO A 126 -15.56 -3.29 -8.23
N LYS A 127 -16.55 -2.67 -8.88
CA LYS A 127 -16.34 -1.52 -9.77
C LYS A 127 -15.63 -0.36 -9.07
N ASP A 128 -15.92 -0.15 -7.79
CA ASP A 128 -15.28 0.87 -6.98
C ASP A 128 -14.07 0.29 -6.26
N ASN A 129 -12.95 0.22 -6.99
CA ASN A 129 -11.69 -0.29 -6.49
C ASN A 129 -10.63 0.82 -6.57
N TYR A 130 -9.94 1.05 -5.45
CA TYR A 130 -9.04 2.18 -5.31
C TYR A 130 -7.74 1.77 -4.64
N ASN A 131 -6.62 2.27 -5.17
CA ASN A 131 -5.34 2.27 -4.49
C ASN A 131 -5.08 3.64 -3.89
N ILE A 132 -4.58 3.66 -2.66
CA ILE A 132 -4.11 4.88 -2.00
C ILE A 132 -2.59 4.92 -2.19
N HIS A 133 -2.09 5.92 -2.91
CA HIS A 133 -0.67 6.08 -3.19
C HIS A 133 -0.13 7.32 -2.50
N THR A 134 0.94 7.20 -1.72
CA THR A 134 1.63 8.34 -1.07
C THR A 134 2.58 9.04 -2.05
N GLY A 135 2.03 9.53 -3.13
CA GLY A 135 2.70 10.30 -4.17
C GLY A 135 1.71 10.83 -5.19
N LEU A 136 2.12 11.83 -5.97
CA LEU A 136 1.37 12.31 -7.14
C LEU A 136 1.73 11.44 -8.36
N THR A 137 0.84 10.52 -8.73
CA THR A 137 1.11 9.47 -9.74
C THR A 137 1.36 9.98 -11.15
N GLN A 138 0.97 11.22 -11.44
CA GLN A 138 1.29 11.90 -12.70
C GLN A 138 2.78 12.26 -12.82
N TYR A 139 3.48 12.37 -11.69
CA TYR A 139 4.91 12.68 -11.64
C TYR A 139 5.73 11.46 -11.22
N TYR A 140 5.35 10.80 -10.13
CA TYR A 140 6.12 9.71 -9.53
C TYR A 140 5.23 8.51 -9.22
N ARG A 141 5.48 7.41 -9.94
CA ARG A 141 4.83 6.10 -9.71
C ARG A 141 5.74 5.18 -8.92
N GLY A 142 5.14 4.24 -8.20
CA GLY A 142 5.85 3.21 -7.46
C GLY A 142 6.55 3.74 -6.21
N VAL A 143 7.56 3.00 -5.76
CA VAL A 143 8.14 3.17 -4.42
C VAL A 143 8.93 4.47 -4.29
N CYS A 144 8.90 5.03 -3.08
CA CYS A 144 9.68 6.22 -2.71
C CYS A 144 9.33 7.49 -3.51
N SER A 145 8.07 7.64 -3.93
CA SER A 145 7.61 8.82 -4.69
C SER A 145 7.95 10.16 -4.01
N SER A 146 7.75 10.27 -2.69
CA SER A 146 8.10 11.49 -1.94
C SER A 146 9.60 11.77 -1.93
N PHE A 147 10.44 10.72 -1.92
CA PHE A 147 11.90 10.89 -1.99
C PHE A 147 12.31 11.45 -3.34
N TRP A 148 11.77 10.92 -4.44
CA TRP A 148 12.11 11.39 -5.78
C TRP A 148 11.68 12.85 -6.02
N ALA A 149 10.50 13.23 -5.54
CA ALA A 149 10.07 14.64 -5.58
C ALA A 149 11.07 15.57 -4.88
N LEU A 150 11.55 15.20 -3.69
CA LEU A 150 12.53 15.99 -2.95
C LEU A 150 13.94 15.93 -3.57
N TYR A 151 14.33 14.76 -4.08
CA TYR A 151 15.64 14.56 -4.72
C TYR A 151 15.79 15.41 -5.98
N GLU A 152 14.70 15.61 -6.71
CA GLU A 152 14.65 16.45 -7.92
C GLU A 152 14.30 17.92 -7.61
N ASP A 153 14.33 18.34 -6.35
CA ASP A 153 14.02 19.71 -5.91
C ASP A 153 12.62 20.19 -6.34
N HIS A 154 11.65 19.27 -6.28
CA HIS A 154 10.24 19.51 -6.60
C HIS A 154 9.33 19.21 -5.39
N PRO A 155 9.45 19.96 -4.28
CA PRO A 155 8.62 19.77 -3.08
C PRO A 155 7.12 19.98 -3.36
N GLU A 156 6.77 20.79 -4.36
CA GLU A 156 5.40 20.98 -4.83
C GLU A 156 4.80 19.69 -5.39
N ARG A 157 5.60 18.69 -5.77
CA ARG A 157 5.10 17.40 -6.27
C ARG A 157 4.85 16.37 -5.16
N LEU A 158 5.01 16.76 -3.90
CA LEU A 158 4.61 15.95 -2.76
C LEU A 158 3.09 15.90 -2.64
N GLY A 159 2.57 14.70 -2.35
CA GLY A 159 1.14 14.53 -2.20
C GLY A 159 0.73 13.07 -2.07
N VAL A 160 -0.57 12.87 -2.20
CA VAL A 160 -1.26 11.58 -2.18
C VAL A 160 -2.18 11.52 -3.39
N THR A 161 -2.27 10.35 -4.01
CA THR A 161 -3.23 10.08 -5.08
C THR A 161 -4.11 8.91 -4.67
N ILE A 162 -5.42 9.03 -4.87
CA ILE A 162 -6.35 7.90 -4.94
C ILE A 162 -6.63 7.65 -6.41
N HIS A 163 -6.32 6.44 -6.89
CA HIS A 163 -6.55 6.06 -8.27
C HIS A 163 -7.19 4.68 -8.35
N ARG A 164 -7.85 4.36 -9.47
CA ARG A 164 -8.39 3.02 -9.73
C ARG A 164 -7.28 1.98 -9.80
N LEU A 165 -7.55 0.75 -9.43
CA LEU A 165 -6.57 -0.33 -9.62
C LEU A 165 -6.50 -0.72 -11.09
N SER A 166 -5.29 -1.06 -11.52
CA SER A 166 -5.00 -1.49 -12.88
C SER A 166 -3.87 -2.53 -12.86
N PRO A 167 -3.63 -3.29 -13.95
CA PRO A 167 -2.53 -4.27 -13.99
C PRO A 167 -1.13 -3.66 -13.85
N GLY A 168 -0.95 -2.38 -14.19
CA GLY A 168 0.32 -1.67 -14.06
C GLY A 168 0.51 -1.03 -12.68
N ILE A 169 1.75 -0.63 -12.39
CA ILE A 169 2.11 0.06 -11.14
C ILE A 169 1.62 1.50 -11.22
N ASP A 170 0.61 1.83 -10.43
CA ASP A 170 0.05 3.19 -10.30
C ASP A 170 -0.33 3.83 -11.65
N THR A 171 -0.82 3.02 -12.59
CA THR A 171 -1.22 3.45 -13.95
C THR A 171 -2.71 3.68 -14.11
N GLY A 172 -3.50 3.48 -13.04
CA GLY A 172 -4.95 3.60 -13.11
C GLY A 172 -5.44 5.05 -13.15
N GLU A 173 -6.71 5.21 -13.52
CA GLU A 173 -7.39 6.52 -13.55
C GLU A 173 -7.33 7.21 -12.18
N ILE A 174 -6.87 8.45 -12.16
CA ILE A 174 -6.80 9.28 -10.95
C ILE A 174 -8.22 9.72 -10.57
N VAL A 175 -8.61 9.45 -9.32
CA VAL A 175 -9.92 9.82 -8.77
C VAL A 175 -9.80 11.07 -7.91
N LEU A 176 -8.73 11.16 -7.12
CA LEU A 176 -8.49 12.28 -6.22
C LEU A 176 -6.99 12.48 -6.01
N MET A 177 -6.57 13.73 -5.87
CA MET A 177 -5.23 14.09 -5.44
C MET A 177 -5.31 15.07 -4.27
N ALA A 178 -4.34 14.99 -3.37
CA ALA A 178 -4.19 15.94 -2.28
C ALA A 178 -2.71 16.25 -2.08
N GLN A 179 -2.41 17.50 -1.74
CA GLN A 179 -1.08 17.95 -1.38
C GLN A 179 -1.08 18.38 0.09
N PRO A 180 0.05 18.23 0.79
CA PRO A 180 0.20 18.82 2.12
C PRO A 180 0.08 20.36 2.06
N PRO A 181 -0.39 21.01 3.13
CA PRO A 181 -0.48 22.47 3.18
C PRO A 181 0.90 23.12 2.97
N GLY A 182 0.91 24.24 2.23
CA GLY A 182 2.06 24.80 1.50
C GLY A 182 3.22 25.41 2.29
N ASN A 183 3.51 24.98 3.51
CA ASN A 183 4.68 25.43 4.27
C ASN A 183 5.74 24.31 4.38
N MET A 184 6.22 23.82 3.25
CA MET A 184 7.37 22.91 3.20
C MET A 184 8.48 23.50 2.32
N VAL A 185 9.07 24.59 2.81
CA VAL A 185 10.46 25.01 2.55
C VAL A 185 10.98 25.66 3.83
#